data_AF-A0A179C7B9-F1
#
_entry.id   AF-A0A179C7B9-F1
#
_cell.length_a   1.000
_cell.length_b   1.000
_cell.length_c   1.000
_cell.angle_alpha   90.00
_cell.angle_beta   90.00
_cell.angle_gamma   90.00
#
_symmetry.space_group_name_H-M   'P 1'
#
loop_
_entity.id
_entity.type
_entity.pdbx_description
1 polymer ?
#
loop_
_entity_poly.entity_id
_entity_poly.type
_entity_poly.pdbx_seq_one_letter_code
_entity_poly.pdbx_strand_id
1 'polypeptide(L)'
;MVENKVTFKQGWKSFWKGYFKFNGQSGRKEFFWGLLIYVVIRTIFSLSITQIMLNNVDVIDGKSRNYLVIGSLILIAILAVLLFIPWLALQTRRLRDTGMPNTLCYLLMVLYFISIYLHLFGLLYQIVLFVFMCMPTGKFMNN
;
A
#
# COMPACT_ATOMS: atom_id res chain seq x y z
N MET A 1 -28.21 0.84 -13.20
CA MET A 1 -27.02 0.15 -12.64
C MET A 1 -27.34 -0.23 -11.21
N VAL A 2 -27.56 -1.52 -10.92
CA VAL A 2 -27.82 -1.98 -9.55
C VAL A 2 -26.57 -1.71 -8.74
N GLU A 3 -26.65 -0.76 -7.81
CA GLU A 3 -25.57 -0.41 -6.90
C GLU A 3 -25.40 -1.56 -5.91
N ASN A 4 -24.66 -2.60 -6.32
CA ASN A 4 -24.25 -3.66 -5.42
C ASN A 4 -23.44 -3.01 -4.31
N LYS A 5 -24.01 -2.92 -3.11
CA LYS A 5 -23.32 -2.41 -1.92
C LYS A 5 -22.16 -3.35 -1.64
N VAL A 6 -20.96 -2.94 -2.05
CA VAL A 6 -19.73 -3.67 -1.77
C VAL A 6 -19.52 -3.62 -0.26
N THR A 7 -19.77 -4.74 0.41
CA THR A 7 -19.62 -4.88 1.86
C THR A 7 -18.15 -5.05 2.24
N PHE A 8 -17.76 -4.62 3.45
CA PHE A 8 -16.39 -4.78 3.99
C PHE A 8 -15.81 -6.19 3.77
N LYS A 9 -16.61 -7.24 4.01
CA LYS A 9 -16.21 -8.64 3.81
C LYS A 9 -15.82 -8.95 2.36
N GLN A 10 -16.51 -8.36 1.38
CA GLN A 10 -16.16 -8.50 -0.03
C GLN A 10 -14.88 -7.73 -0.35
N GLY A 11 -14.72 -6.51 0.18
CA GLY A 11 -13.47 -5.75 0.06
C GLY A 11 -12.25 -6.49 0.62
N TRP A 12 -12.38 -7.09 1.80
CA TRP A 12 -11.34 -7.93 2.40
C TRP A 12 -11.00 -9.13 1.52
N LYS A 13 -12.01 -9.88 1.06
CA LYS A 13 -11.80 -11.03 0.18
C LYS A 13 -11.15 -10.63 -1.14
N SER A 14 -11.57 -9.50 -1.73
CA SER A 14 -11.00 -8.97 -2.98
C SER A 14 -9.56 -8.47 -2.80
N PHE A 15 -9.21 -7.89 -1.64
CA PHE A 15 -7.85 -7.47 -1.30
C PHE A 15 -6.89 -8.67 -1.35
N TRP A 16 -7.21 -9.76 -0.64
CA TRP A 16 -6.37 -10.95 -0.60
C TRP A 16 -6.45 -11.79 -1.88
N LYS A 17 -7.62 -11.89 -2.53
CA LYS A 17 -7.75 -12.61 -3.82
C LYS A 17 -7.01 -11.90 -4.95
N GLY A 18 -6.85 -10.58 -4.84
CA GLY A 18 -6.10 -9.74 -5.74
C GLY A 18 -4.60 -9.71 -5.48
N TYR A 19 -4.06 -10.48 -4.53
CA TYR A 19 -2.69 -10.31 -4.07
C TYR A 19 -1.63 -10.37 -5.19
N PHE A 20 -1.71 -11.35 -6.11
CA PHE A 20 -0.76 -11.50 -7.23
C PHE A 20 -1.32 -11.08 -8.60
N LYS A 21 -2.54 -10.54 -8.66
CA LYS A 21 -3.19 -10.25 -9.95
C LYS A 21 -2.90 -8.82 -10.41
N PHE A 22 -1.88 -8.57 -11.20
CA PHE A 22 -1.66 -7.21 -11.72
C PHE A 22 -2.64 -6.79 -12.83
N ASN A 23 -3.42 -7.75 -13.35
CA ASN A 23 -4.41 -7.54 -14.40
C ASN A 23 -5.85 -7.73 -13.89
N GLY A 24 -6.70 -6.74 -14.13
CA GLY A 24 -8.14 -6.74 -13.78
C GLY A 24 -8.61 -5.34 -13.39
N GLN A 25 -9.88 -5.02 -13.66
CA GLN A 25 -10.50 -3.78 -13.20
C GLN A 25 -10.93 -3.92 -11.74
N SER A 26 -10.69 -2.91 -10.92
CA SER A 26 -11.14 -2.87 -9.53
C SER A 26 -12.33 -1.93 -9.42
N GLY A 27 -13.47 -2.41 -8.92
CA GLY A 27 -14.60 -1.53 -8.64
C GLY A 27 -14.16 -0.41 -7.69
N ARG A 28 -14.57 0.84 -7.94
CA ARG A 28 -14.12 2.01 -7.15
C ARG A 28 -14.28 1.80 -5.64
N LYS A 29 -15.39 1.18 -5.21
CA LYS A 29 -15.65 0.84 -3.80
C LYS A 29 -14.74 -0.25 -3.26
N GLU A 30 -14.39 -1.26 -4.05
CA GLU A 30 -13.44 -2.31 -3.65
C GLU A 30 -12.03 -1.75 -3.44
N PHE A 31 -11.63 -0.79 -4.28
CA PHE A 31 -10.36 -0.08 -4.12
C PHE A 31 -10.30 0.67 -2.78
N PHE A 32 -11.33 1.45 -2.43
CA PHE A 32 -11.35 2.18 -1.16
C PHE A 32 -11.33 1.23 0.05
N TRP A 33 -12.04 0.10 -0.01
CA TRP A 33 -11.94 -0.90 1.05
C TRP A 33 -10.54 -1.51 1.15
N GLY A 34 -9.90 -1.83 0.02
CA GLY A 34 -8.52 -2.34 0.00
C GLY A 34 -7.50 -1.32 0.51
N LEU A 35 -7.69 -0.04 0.16
CA LEU A 35 -6.92 1.08 0.66
C LEU A 35 -7.08 1.25 2.18
N LEU A 36 -8.30 1.20 2.70
CA LEU A 36 -8.55 1.25 4.14
C LEU A 36 -7.86 0.10 4.88
N ILE A 37 -7.95 -1.12 4.35
CA ILE A 37 -7.25 -2.29 4.91
C ILE A 37 -5.74 -2.04 4.93
N TYR A 38 -5.18 -1.55 3.83
CA TYR A 38 -3.76 -1.23 3.75
C TYR A 38 -3.34 -0.17 4.78
N VAL A 39 -4.08 0.93 4.89
CA VAL A 39 -3.79 2.01 5.84
C VAL A 39 -3.85 1.50 7.28
N VAL A 40 -4.90 0.77 7.65
CA VAL A 40 -5.06 0.22 9.00
C VAL A 40 -3.88 -0.71 9.34
N ILE A 41 -3.55 -1.64 8.46
CA ILE A 41 -2.44 -2.57 8.71
C ILE A 41 -1.10 -1.82 8.79
N ARG A 42 -0.86 -0.86 7.88
CA ARG A 42 0.36 -0.04 7.87
C ARG A 42 0.51 0.77 9.16
N THR A 43 -0.56 1.35 9.68
CA THR A 43 -0.54 2.13 10.92
C THR A 43 -0.24 1.26 12.13
N ILE A 44 -0.93 0.11 12.27
CA ILE A 44 -0.66 -0.86 13.34
C ILE A 44 0.81 -1.29 13.30
N PHE A 45 1.30 -1.59 12.10
CA PHE A 45 2.66 -2.03 11.87
C PHE A 45 3.70 -0.95 12.20
N SER A 46 3.47 0.29 11.78
CA SER A 46 4.33 1.43 12.13
C SER A 46 4.40 1.64 13.63
N LEU A 47 3.26 1.54 14.33
CA LEU A 47 3.20 1.68 15.78
C LEU A 47 4.01 0.58 16.47
N SER A 48 3.88 -0.68 16.03
CA SER A 48 4.65 -1.81 16.55
C SER A 48 6.17 -1.60 16.39
N ILE A 49 6.62 -1.10 15.23
CA ILE A 49 8.04 -0.79 15.00
C ILE A 49 8.48 0.32 15.96
N THR A 50 7.74 1.42 16.07
CA THR A 50 8.09 2.53 16.96
C THR A 50 8.20 2.04 18.42
N GLN A 51 7.28 1.19 18.86
CA GLN A 51 7.34 0.58 20.20
C GLN A 51 8.58 -0.29 20.39
N ILE A 52 8.92 -1.13 19.41
CA ILE A 52 10.16 -1.94 19.47
C ILE A 52 11.38 -1.02 19.54
N MET A 53 11.47 0.00 18.69
CA MET A 53 12.61 0.91 18.67
C MET A 53 12.76 1.66 19.99
N LEU A 54 11.67 2.23 20.53
CA LEU A 54 11.68 2.96 21.81
C LEU A 54 12.13 2.06 22.98
N ASN A 55 11.62 0.82 23.05
CA ASN A 55 11.99 -0.14 24.10
C ASN A 55 13.44 -0.65 23.98
N ASN A 56 14.16 -0.35 22.89
CA ASN A 56 15.54 -0.76 22.68
C ASN A 56 16.56 0.37 22.85
N VAL A 57 16.13 1.63 23.03
CA VAL A 57 17.04 2.77 23.27
C VAL A 57 17.75 2.68 24.64
N ASP A 58 17.16 1.97 25.61
CA ASP A 58 17.69 1.86 26.99
C ASP A 58 18.63 0.66 27.24
N VAL A 59 19.05 -0.09 26.20
CA VAL A 59 19.68 -1.41 26.39
C VAL A 59 21.04 -1.49 25.69
N ILE A 60 22.01 -0.78 26.24
CA ILE A 60 23.43 -0.96 25.88
C ILE A 60 24.03 -2.18 26.61
N ASP A 61 23.35 -2.73 27.62
CA ASP A 61 23.82 -3.90 28.37
C ASP A 61 22.90 -5.12 28.19
N GLY A 62 23.38 -6.15 27.48
CA GLY A 62 22.78 -7.50 27.51
C GLY A 62 22.66 -8.21 26.17
N LYS A 63 23.62 -9.11 25.88
CA LYS A 63 23.70 -9.92 24.65
C LYS A 63 22.47 -10.80 24.34
N SER A 64 21.63 -11.13 25.33
CA SER A 64 20.47 -12.03 25.16
C SER A 64 19.23 -11.37 24.57
N ARG A 65 19.03 -10.06 24.76
CA ARG A 65 17.87 -9.31 24.23
C ARG A 65 18.00 -9.01 22.73
N ASN A 66 19.22 -9.02 22.22
CA ASN A 66 19.55 -8.68 20.83
C ASN A 66 18.92 -9.67 19.81
N TYR A 67 18.88 -10.96 20.12
CA TYR A 67 18.32 -11.98 19.21
C TYR A 67 16.79 -11.87 19.06
N LEU A 68 16.07 -11.51 20.11
CA LEU A 68 14.62 -11.29 20.05
C LEU A 68 14.28 -10.05 19.21
N VAL A 69 15.07 -9.00 19.35
CA VAL A 69 14.93 -7.77 18.54
C VAL A 69 15.21 -8.06 17.07
N ILE A 70 16.33 -8.70 16.77
CA ILE A 70 16.70 -9.09 15.40
C ILE A 70 15.62 -10.00 14.79
N GLY A 71 15.16 -11.02 15.53
CA GLY A 71 14.08 -11.91 15.08
C GLY A 71 12.77 -11.17 14.81
N SER A 72 12.39 -10.23 15.68
CA SER A 72 11.20 -9.40 15.49
C SER A 72 11.32 -8.49 14.26
N LEU A 73 12.48 -7.88 14.02
CA LEU A 73 12.74 -7.05 12.84
C LEU A 73 12.70 -7.87 11.53
N ILE A 74 13.20 -9.10 11.54
CA ILE A 74 13.12 -10.00 10.37
C ILE A 74 11.67 -10.36 10.07
N LEU A 75 10.89 -10.75 11.09
CA LEU A 75 9.46 -11.06 10.92
C LEU A 75 8.69 -9.86 10.38
N ILE A 76 8.97 -8.68 10.92
CA ILE A 76 8.46 -7.38 10.46
C ILE A 76 8.82 -7.17 8.98
N ALA A 77 10.08 -7.30 8.60
CA ALA A 77 10.50 -7.13 7.20
C ALA A 77 9.75 -8.06 6.23
N ILE A 78 9.56 -9.33 6.60
CA ILE A 78 8.79 -10.30 5.80
C ILE A 78 7.33 -9.86 5.65
N LEU A 79 6.68 -9.48 6.76
CA LEU A 79 5.30 -8.99 6.75
C LEU A 79 5.14 -7.70 5.93
N ALA A 80 6.13 -6.79 6.01
CA ALA A 80 6.13 -5.56 5.23
C ALA A 80 6.14 -5.87 3.72
N VAL A 81 6.99 -6.79 3.28
CA VAL A 81 7.03 -7.23 1.87
C VAL A 81 5.71 -7.89 1.46
N LEU A 82 5.14 -8.73 2.33
CA LEU A 82 3.85 -9.37 2.06
C LEU A 82 2.71 -8.34 1.90
N LEU A 83 2.73 -7.24 2.64
CA LEU A 83 1.72 -6.19 2.52
C LEU A 83 2.00 -5.19 1.39
N PHE A 84 3.25 -5.10 0.97
CA PHE A 84 3.67 -4.20 -0.10
C PHE A 84 3.21 -4.69 -1.49
N ILE A 85 3.25 -6.00 -1.73
CA ILE A 85 2.79 -6.62 -2.99
C ILE A 85 1.32 -6.30 -3.31
N PRO A 86 0.33 -6.55 -2.43
CA PRO A 86 -1.08 -6.27 -2.73
C PRO A 86 -1.34 -4.77 -2.87
N TRP A 87 -0.57 -3.92 -2.18
CA TRP A 87 -0.64 -2.46 -2.36
C TRP A 87 -0.22 -2.03 -3.76
N LEU A 88 0.92 -2.53 -4.25
CA LEU A 88 1.35 -2.29 -5.63
C LEU A 88 0.32 -2.80 -6.63
N ALA A 89 -0.20 -4.01 -6.44
CA ALA A 89 -1.21 -4.59 -7.33
C ALA A 89 -2.50 -3.75 -7.39
N LEU A 90 -2.93 -3.14 -6.28
CA LEU A 90 -4.08 -2.23 -6.27
C LEU A 90 -3.79 -0.91 -6.95
N GLN A 91 -2.62 -0.31 -6.70
CA GLN A 91 -2.21 0.94 -7.34
C GLN A 91 -2.13 0.78 -8.86
N THR A 92 -1.52 -0.30 -9.36
CA THR A 92 -1.37 -0.54 -10.80
C THR A 92 -2.70 -0.71 -11.51
N ARG A 93 -3.64 -1.45 -10.91
CA ARG A 93 -4.99 -1.60 -11.47
C ARG A 93 -5.72 -0.27 -11.49
N ARG A 94 -5.69 0.47 -10.37
CA ARG A 94 -6.41 1.73 -10.27
C ARG A 94 -5.89 2.78 -11.23
N LEU A 95 -4.57 2.91 -11.37
CA LEU A 95 -3.94 3.82 -12.33
C LEU A 95 -4.35 3.46 -13.76
N ARG A 96 -4.34 2.17 -14.11
CA ARG A 96 -4.81 1.71 -15.43
C ARG A 96 -6.29 1.97 -15.65
N ASP A 97 -7.12 1.83 -14.62
CA ASP A 97 -8.56 2.11 -14.66
C ASP A 97 -8.90 3.61 -14.85
N THR A 98 -7.94 4.53 -14.66
CA THR A 98 -8.14 5.97 -14.94
C THR A 98 -8.15 6.31 -16.44
N GLY A 99 -7.69 5.38 -17.29
CA GLY A 99 -7.56 5.59 -18.73
C GLY A 99 -6.30 6.37 -19.15
N MET A 100 -5.33 6.55 -18.23
CA MET A 100 -4.04 7.15 -18.58
C MET A 100 -3.24 6.23 -19.51
N PRO A 101 -2.37 6.78 -20.37
CA PRO A 101 -1.45 5.97 -21.16
C PRO A 101 -0.59 5.10 -20.24
N ASN A 102 -0.38 3.85 -20.65
CA ASN A 102 0.38 2.85 -19.87
C ASN A 102 1.76 3.37 -19.44
N THR A 103 2.40 4.19 -20.29
CA THR A 103 3.69 4.84 -20.01
C THR A 103 3.65 5.73 -18.76
N LEU A 104 2.59 6.53 -18.58
CA LEU A 104 2.44 7.37 -17.40
C LEU A 104 2.18 6.52 -16.15
N CYS A 105 1.41 5.42 -16.27
CA CYS A 105 1.20 4.50 -15.14
C CYS A 105 2.52 3.88 -14.66
N TYR A 106 3.38 3.44 -15.58
CA TYR A 106 4.69 2.89 -15.20
C TYR A 106 5.62 3.97 -14.63
N LEU A 107 5.64 5.16 -15.22
CA LEU A 107 6.43 6.29 -14.71
C LEU A 107 6.04 6.63 -13.26
N LEU A 108 4.74 6.71 -12.98
CA LEU A 108 4.25 6.95 -11.63
C LEU A 108 4.67 5.82 -10.66
N MET A 109 4.64 4.56 -11.11
CA MET A 109 5.10 3.45 -10.26
C MET A 109 6.61 3.54 -9.97
N VAL A 110 7.44 3.93 -10.94
CA VAL A 110 8.89 4.13 -10.74
C VAL A 110 9.15 5.30 -9.79
N LEU A 111 8.45 6.42 -9.98
CA LEU A 111 8.54 7.58 -9.09
C LEU A 111 8.12 7.24 -7.65
N TYR A 112 7.16 6.32 -7.45
CA TYR A 112 6.82 5.82 -6.12
C TYR A 112 8.02 5.16 -5.43
N PHE A 113 8.82 4.35 -6.13
CA PHE A 113 10.03 3.77 -5.54
C PHE A 113 11.09 4.82 -5.19
N ILE A 114 11.28 5.83 -6.04
CA ILE A 114 12.20 6.95 -5.78
C ILE A 114 11.72 7.76 -4.56
N SER A 115 10.41 7.95 -4.42
CA SER A 115 9.78 8.69 -3.33
C SER A 115 10.05 8.10 -1.94
N ILE A 116 10.31 6.80 -1.84
CA ILE A 116 10.60 6.12 -0.57
C ILE A 116 11.90 6.64 0.07
N TYR A 117 12.88 7.03 -0.76
CA TYR A 117 14.18 7.51 -0.28
C TYR A 117 14.16 9.00 0.11
N LEU A 118 13.24 9.78 -0.46
CA LEU A 118 13.13 11.22 -0.22
C LEU A 118 11.91 11.50 0.66
N HIS A 119 12.07 11.44 1.98
CA HIS A 119 10.92 11.50 2.91
C HIS A 119 9.98 12.71 2.70
N LEU A 120 10.50 13.94 2.61
CA LEU A 120 9.67 15.15 2.48
C LEU A 120 9.00 15.26 1.10
N PHE A 121 9.77 15.14 0.02
CA PHE A 121 9.25 15.18 -1.35
C PHE A 121 8.36 13.97 -1.66
N GLY A 122 8.64 12.83 -1.03
CA GLY A 122 7.90 11.60 -1.22
C GLY A 122 6.51 11.63 -0.59
N LEU A 123 6.33 12.32 0.53
CA LEU A 123 4.99 12.53 1.10
C LEU A 123 4.11 13.35 0.16
N LEU A 124 4.63 14.44 -0.41
CA LEU A 124 3.90 15.23 -1.41
C LEU A 124 3.51 14.38 -2.63
N TYR A 125 4.45 13.57 -3.11
CA TYR A 125 4.20 12.66 -4.22
C TYR A 125 3.12 11.62 -3.91
N GLN A 126 3.12 11.04 -2.70
CA GLN A 126 2.10 10.10 -2.24
C GLN A 126 0.72 10.74 -2.16
N ILE A 127 0.63 12.00 -1.72
CA ILE A 127 -0.62 12.76 -1.73
C ILE A 127 -1.11 12.95 -3.18
N VAL A 128 -0.23 13.33 -4.10
CA VAL A 128 -0.58 13.47 -5.53
C VAL A 128 -1.08 12.15 -6.11
N LEU A 129 -0.39 11.04 -5.86
CA LEU A 129 -0.84 9.71 -6.26
C LEU A 129 -2.20 9.34 -5.68
N PHE A 130 -2.43 9.66 -4.41
CA PHE A 130 -3.71 9.43 -3.74
C PHE A 130 -4.83 10.20 -4.42
N VAL A 131 -4.60 11.48 -4.74
CA VAL A 131 -5.55 12.32 -5.50
C VAL A 131 -5.85 11.69 -6.87
N PHE A 132 -4.83 11.19 -7.58
CA PHE A 132 -5.02 10.49 -8.84
C PHE A 132 -5.86 9.21 -8.69
N MET A 133 -5.69 8.44 -7.61
CA MET A 133 -6.51 7.24 -7.35
C MET A 133 -7.98 7.57 -7.07
N CYS A 134 -8.26 8.74 -6.50
CA CYS A 134 -9.60 9.26 -6.28
C CYS A 134 -10.31 9.73 -7.57
N MET A 135 -9.57 9.93 -8.67
CA MET A 135 -10.18 10.37 -9.94
C MET A 135 -11.15 9.34 -10.53
N PRO A 136 -12.19 9.80 -11.25
CA PRO A 136 -13.15 8.90 -11.88
C PRO A 136 -12.51 8.06 -13.00
N THR A 137 -13.01 6.83 -13.14
CA THR A 137 -12.61 5.88 -14.18
C THR A 137 -12.93 6.44 -15.56
N GLY A 138 -12.00 6.31 -16.51
CA GLY A 138 -12.23 6.68 -17.90
C GLY A 138 -12.12 8.18 -18.23
N LYS A 139 -11.65 9.03 -17.30
CA LYS A 139 -11.53 10.48 -17.54
C LYS A 139 -10.64 10.83 -18.75
N PHE A 140 -9.66 9.99 -19.04
CA PHE A 140 -8.70 10.19 -20.13
C PHE A 140 -8.99 9.32 -21.37
N MET A 141 -10.12 8.60 -21.42
CA MET A 141 -10.49 7.76 -22.57
C MET A 141 -11.19 8.53 -23.70
N ASN A 142 -10.94 9.83 -23.84
CA ASN A 142 -11.44 10.59 -24.99
C ASN A 142 -10.42 10.49 -26.13
N ASN A 143 -10.57 9.44 -26.95
CA ASN A 143 -10.25 9.43 -28.38
C ASN A 143 -11.13 8.39 -29.08
#